data_AF-A0A821ES48-F1
#
_entry.id   AF-A0A821ES48-F1
#
_cell.length_a   1.000
_cell.length_b   1.000
_cell.length_c   1.000
_cell.angle_alpha   90.00
_cell.angle_beta   90.00
_cell.angle_gamma   90.00
#
_symmetry.space_group_name_H-M   'P 1'
#
loop_
_entity.id
_entity.type
_entity.pdbx_description
1 polymer ?
#
loop_
_entity_poly.entity_id
_entity_poly.type
_entity_poly.pdbx_seq_one_letter_code
_entity_poly.pdbx_strand_id
1 'polypeptide(L)'
;MWEACWSHYQTDYFHLFICISIMAVYGDDIVQQNLGTDDMLLHFNSLAMHMSGKLVLKKARSLLYKFRLLQRIPCCLHDISVLAGPGNWDSHHVPQIYCICKTVHEKERCPFSGICM
;
A
#
# COMPACT_ATOMS: atom_id res chain seq x y z
N MET A 1 -12.48 3.42 9.50
CA MET A 1 -11.86 3.34 8.15
C MET A 1 -11.61 4.73 7.62
N TRP A 2 -12.66 5.55 7.47
CA TRP A 2 -12.56 6.98 7.15
C TRP A 2 -11.44 7.70 7.90
N GLU A 3 -11.47 7.68 9.23
CA GLU A 3 -10.43 8.31 10.07
C GLU A 3 -9.01 7.83 9.71
N ALA A 4 -8.82 6.54 9.45
CA ALA A 4 -7.49 6.00 9.11
C ALA A 4 -6.99 6.46 7.73
N CYS A 5 -7.91 6.80 6.81
CA CYS A 5 -7.54 7.34 5.51
C CYS A 5 -7.08 8.81 5.57
N TRP A 6 -7.57 9.58 6.55
CA TRP A 6 -7.31 11.02 6.62
C TRP A 6 -6.36 11.44 7.76
N SER A 7 -6.18 10.61 8.78
CA SER A 7 -5.34 10.90 9.96
C SER A 7 -3.85 10.56 9.80
N HIS A 8 -3.36 10.31 8.58
CA HIS A 8 -1.98 9.86 8.32
C HIS A 8 -1.58 8.66 9.21
N TYR A 9 -2.49 7.69 9.31
CA TYR A 9 -2.38 6.60 10.28
C TYR A 9 -1.22 5.64 9.96
N GLN A 10 -0.17 5.64 10.79
CA GLN A 10 1.08 4.87 10.64
C GLN A 10 1.96 5.22 9.42
N THR A 11 1.40 5.67 8.32
CA THR A 11 2.08 6.17 7.11
C THR A 11 1.10 7.06 6.33
N ASP A 12 1.60 8.02 5.57
CA ASP A 12 0.78 8.90 4.72
C ASP A 12 0.01 8.11 3.64
N TYR A 13 0.51 6.92 3.30
CA TYR A 13 -0.05 6.05 2.26
C TYR A 13 -0.93 4.92 2.81
N PHE A 14 -1.40 5.00 4.06
CA PHE A 14 -2.12 3.90 4.70
C PHE A 14 -3.43 3.55 3.98
N HIS A 15 -4.06 4.53 3.33
CA HIS A 15 -5.24 4.34 2.49
C HIS A 15 -5.01 3.32 1.35
N LEU A 16 -3.79 3.22 0.79
CA LEU A 16 -3.46 2.20 -0.21
C LEU A 16 -3.57 0.78 0.36
N PHE A 17 -3.08 0.57 1.59
CA PHE A 17 -3.22 -0.73 2.27
C PHE A 17 -4.67 -1.06 2.63
N ILE A 18 -5.51 -0.05 2.84
CA ILE A 18 -6.96 -0.23 2.99
C ILE A 18 -7.57 -0.70 1.66
N CYS A 19 -7.26 -0.05 0.53
CA CYS A 19 -7.72 -0.47 -0.80
C CYS A 19 -7.31 -1.92 -1.11
N ILE A 20 -6.03 -2.25 -0.92
CA ILE A 20 -5.53 -3.62 -1.12
C ILE A 20 -6.22 -4.61 -0.19
N SER A 21 -6.53 -4.22 1.05
CA SER A 21 -7.25 -5.10 1.98
C SER A 21 -8.68 -5.35 1.57
N ILE A 22 -9.37 -4.35 1.03
CA ILE A 22 -10.74 -4.52 0.50
C ILE A 22 -10.69 -5.50 -0.67
N MET A 23 -9.76 -5.31 -1.62
CA MET A 23 -9.56 -6.24 -2.73
C MET A 23 -9.21 -7.65 -2.26
N ALA A 24 -8.32 -7.78 -1.28
CA ALA A 24 -7.89 -9.09 -0.77
C ALA A 24 -8.92 -9.82 0.11
N VAL A 25 -10.00 -9.15 0.52
CA VAL A 25 -11.06 -9.74 1.36
C VAL A 25 -12.32 -10.00 0.54
N TYR A 26 -12.64 -9.12 -0.41
CA TYR A 26 -13.90 -9.16 -1.16
C TYR A 26 -13.70 -9.32 -2.68
N GLY A 27 -12.47 -9.45 -3.16
CA GLY A 27 -12.15 -9.50 -4.58
C GLY A 27 -12.11 -10.91 -5.20
N ASP A 28 -12.21 -11.97 -4.40
CA ASP A 28 -12.12 -13.34 -4.92
C ASP A 28 -13.22 -13.63 -5.96
N ASP A 29 -14.44 -13.15 -5.72
CA ASP A 29 -15.58 -13.32 -6.64
C ASP A 29 -15.32 -12.67 -8.01
N ILE A 30 -14.66 -11.50 -8.03
CA ILE A 30 -14.32 -10.78 -9.27
C ILE A 30 -13.39 -11.62 -10.14
N VAL A 31 -12.39 -12.25 -9.53
CA VAL A 31 -11.41 -13.09 -10.24
C VAL A 31 -12.04 -14.40 -10.70
N GLN A 32 -12.82 -15.06 -9.83
CA GLN A 32 -13.45 -16.34 -10.14
C GLN A 32 -14.50 -16.23 -11.23
N GLN A 33 -15.29 -15.16 -11.23
CA GLN A 33 -16.36 -14.93 -12.20
C GLN A 33 -15.88 -14.17 -13.45
N ASN A 34 -14.60 -13.76 -13.48
CA ASN A 34 -14.01 -12.97 -14.57
C ASN A 34 -14.88 -11.75 -14.93
N LEU A 35 -15.27 -11.00 -13.90
CA LEU A 35 -16.20 -9.89 -14.05
C LEU A 35 -15.62 -8.78 -14.95
N GLY A 36 -16.49 -8.19 -15.78
CA GLY A 36 -16.15 -6.99 -16.54
C GLY A 36 -15.94 -5.78 -15.63
N THR A 37 -15.39 -4.69 -16.19
CA THR A 37 -15.10 -3.47 -15.43
C THR A 37 -16.34 -2.90 -14.73
N ASP A 38 -17.48 -2.83 -15.42
CA ASP A 38 -18.71 -2.28 -14.85
C ASP A 38 -19.27 -3.16 -13.72
N ASP A 39 -19.19 -4.48 -13.87
CA ASP A 39 -19.62 -5.45 -12.85
C ASP A 39 -18.69 -5.41 -11.63
N MET A 40 -17.39 -5.23 -11.83
CA MET A 40 -16.42 -5.05 -10.75
C MET A 40 -16.72 -3.77 -9.95
N LEU A 41 -17.02 -2.66 -10.63
CA LEU A 41 -17.42 -1.41 -10.00
C LEU A 41 -18.72 -1.58 -9.21
N LEU A 42 -19.73 -2.23 -9.80
CA LEU A 42 -21.00 -2.51 -9.14
C LEU A 42 -20.81 -3.38 -7.90
N HIS A 43 -19.99 -4.44 -8.00
CA HIS A 43 -19.63 -5.31 -6.88
C HIS A 43 -19.05 -4.52 -5.71
N PHE A 44 -18.00 -3.74 -5.93
CA PHE A 44 -17.40 -2.96 -4.84
C PHE A 44 -18.33 -1.87 -4.29
N ASN A 45 -19.15 -1.24 -5.12
CA ASN A 45 -20.16 -0.27 -4.64
C ASN A 45 -21.21 -0.94 -3.75
N SER A 46 -21.64 -2.15 -4.08
CA SER A 46 -22.62 -2.90 -3.28
C SER A 46 -22.12 -3.25 -1.88
N LEU A 47 -20.79 -3.24 -1.66
CA LEU A 47 -20.18 -3.50 -0.36
C LEU A 47 -20.21 -2.27 0.57
N ALA A 48 -20.58 -1.10 0.08
CA ALA A 48 -20.72 0.10 0.92
C ALA A 48 -21.65 -0.19 2.11
N MET A 49 -21.25 0.20 3.32
CA MET A 49 -21.94 -0.10 4.59
C MET A 49 -22.02 -1.59 5.01
N HIS A 50 -21.67 -2.53 4.13
CA HIS A 50 -21.63 -3.96 4.43
C HIS A 50 -20.23 -4.48 4.79
N MET A 51 -19.19 -3.70 4.49
CA MET A 51 -17.81 -4.05 4.84
C MET A 51 -17.58 -4.07 6.36
N SER A 52 -17.02 -5.17 6.86
CA SER A 52 -16.50 -5.22 8.24
C SER A 52 -15.24 -4.37 8.38
N GLY A 53 -15.37 -3.17 8.95
CA GLY A 53 -14.25 -2.26 9.14
C GLY A 53 -13.13 -2.84 10.03
N LYS A 54 -13.47 -3.68 11.00
CA LYS A 54 -12.49 -4.37 11.85
C LYS A 54 -11.65 -5.37 11.05
N LEU A 55 -12.29 -6.14 10.17
CA LEU A 55 -11.60 -7.11 9.31
C LEU A 55 -10.66 -6.40 8.33
N VAL A 56 -11.15 -5.37 7.64
CA VAL A 56 -10.38 -4.59 6.67
C VAL A 56 -9.18 -3.92 7.35
N LEU A 57 -9.37 -3.24 8.48
CA LEU A 57 -8.26 -2.57 9.18
C LEU A 57 -7.24 -3.56 9.75
N LYS A 58 -7.67 -4.73 10.26
CA LYS A 58 -6.75 -5.78 10.71
C LYS A 58 -5.89 -6.31 9.56
N LYS A 59 -6.51 -6.55 8.39
CA LYS A 59 -5.78 -6.98 7.18
C LYS A 59 -4.81 -5.90 6.71
N ALA A 60 -5.23 -4.63 6.68
CA ALA A 60 -4.40 -3.51 6.23
C ALA A 60 -3.15 -3.33 7.09
N ARG A 61 -3.32 -3.38 8.41
CA ARG A 61 -2.20 -3.36 9.37
C ARG A 61 -1.26 -4.54 9.17
N SER A 62 -1.79 -5.74 8.90
CA SER A 62 -0.97 -6.93 8.62
C SER A 62 -0.17 -6.76 7.33
N LEU A 63 -0.75 -6.17 6.29
CA LEU A 63 -0.05 -5.91 5.03
C LEU A 63 1.08 -4.88 5.21
N LEU A 64 0.82 -3.76 5.89
CA LEU A 64 1.87 -2.77 6.19
C LEU A 64 2.99 -3.36 7.05
N TYR A 65 2.64 -4.16 8.06
CA TYR A 65 3.63 -4.86 8.88
C TYR A 65 4.51 -5.78 8.02
N LYS A 66 3.91 -6.61 7.16
CA LYS A 66 4.65 -7.49 6.24
C LYS A 66 5.52 -6.70 5.27
N PHE A 67 5.02 -5.57 4.76
CA PHE A 67 5.78 -4.68 3.88
C PHE A 67 7.03 -4.13 4.57
N ARG A 68 6.91 -3.71 5.84
CA ARG A 68 8.04 -3.23 6.66
C ARG A 68 9.07 -4.32 7.02
N LEU A 69 8.70 -5.60 6.91
CA LEU A 69 9.63 -6.72 7.11
C LEU A 69 10.42 -7.10 5.86
N LEU A 70 10.06 -6.56 4.69
CA LEU A 70 10.79 -6.84 3.45
C LEU A 70 12.23 -6.33 3.58
N GLN A 71 13.18 -7.20 3.26
CA GLN A 71 14.61 -6.85 3.31
C GLN A 71 15.01 -5.88 2.19
N ARG A 72 14.25 -5.86 1.10
CA ARG A 72 14.53 -5.08 -0.11
C ARG A 72 13.25 -4.53 -0.69
N ILE A 73 13.23 -3.25 -1.05
CA ILE A 73 12.10 -2.61 -1.73
C ILE A 73 12.59 -1.73 -2.89
N PRO A 74 11.78 -1.58 -3.96
CA PRO A 74 12.10 -0.65 -5.04
C PRO A 74 11.98 0.81 -4.57
N CYS A 75 12.79 1.69 -5.15
CA CYS A 75 12.85 3.12 -4.80
C CYS A 75 11.50 3.84 -4.83
N CYS A 76 10.60 3.47 -5.75
CA CYS A 76 9.27 4.07 -5.88
C CYS A 76 8.30 3.74 -4.73
N LEU A 77 8.61 2.72 -3.91
CA LEU A 77 7.78 2.32 -2.78
C LEU A 77 8.38 2.73 -1.43
N HIS A 78 9.48 3.49 -1.43
CA HIS A 78 10.16 3.92 -0.20
C HIS A 78 9.20 4.61 0.77
N ASP A 79 8.50 5.64 0.29
CA ASP A 79 7.67 6.51 1.15
C ASP A 79 6.46 5.78 1.74
N ILE A 80 6.04 4.66 1.12
CA ILE A 80 4.96 3.81 1.62
C ILE A 80 5.35 3.12 2.95
N SER A 81 6.64 2.88 3.18
CA SER A 81 7.13 2.28 4.43
C SER A 81 7.30 3.28 5.58
N VAL A 82 7.51 4.56 5.24
CA VAL A 82 7.89 5.63 6.17
C VAL A 82 6.73 5.97 7.10
N LEU A 83 7.05 6.20 8.37
CA LEU A 83 6.09 6.64 9.37
C LEU A 83 5.64 8.07 9.11
N ALA A 84 4.35 8.33 9.25
CA ALA A 84 3.83 9.70 9.21
C ALA A 84 4.33 10.48 10.45
N GLY A 85 5.10 11.54 10.22
CA GLY A 85 5.60 12.47 11.24
C GLY A 85 7.10 12.35 11.56
N PRO A 86 7.67 13.30 12.32
CA PRO A 86 9.08 13.32 12.70
C PRO A 86 9.36 12.28 13.80
N GLY A 87 9.28 10.99 13.44
CA GLY A 87 9.59 9.85 14.30
C GLY A 87 11.02 9.37 14.05
N ASN A 88 11.98 10.02 14.67
CA ASN A 88 13.42 9.70 14.63
C ASN A 88 13.84 8.64 15.67
N TRP A 89 12.89 7.89 16.24
CA TRP A 89 13.13 6.95 17.36
C TRP A 89 12.79 5.49 17.05
N ASP A 90 12.70 5.15 15.78
CA ASP A 90 12.25 3.84 15.35
C ASP A 90 13.46 3.01 14.91
N SER A 91 13.97 2.16 15.82
CA SER A 91 14.96 1.10 15.55
C SER A 91 14.45 0.02 14.58
N HIS A 92 13.49 0.35 13.72
CA HIS A 92 12.90 -0.56 12.77
C HIS A 92 13.91 -0.88 11.67
N HIS A 93 13.81 -2.12 11.16
CA HIS A 93 14.59 -2.58 10.03
C HIS A 93 14.42 -1.62 8.85
N VAL A 94 15.53 -1.03 8.39
CA VAL A 94 15.55 -0.22 7.17
C VAL A 94 15.80 -1.15 6.00
N PRO A 95 14.85 -1.28 5.05
CA PRO A 95 15.04 -2.14 3.90
C PRO A 95 16.15 -1.60 3.00
N GLN A 96 16.89 -2.49 2.35
CA GLN A 96 17.81 -2.09 1.28
C GLN A 96 16.99 -1.63 0.06
N ILE A 97 17.19 -0.37 -0.33
CA ILE A 97 16.50 0.22 -1.48
C ILE A 97 17.25 -0.14 -2.76
N TYR A 98 16.53 -0.55 -3.80
CA TYR A 98 17.09 -0.74 -5.14
C TYR A 98 16.35 0.11 -6.17
N CYS A 99 17.07 0.69 -7.12
CA CYS A 99 16.46 1.51 -8.16
C CYS A 99 15.91 0.64 -9.30
N ILE A 100 14.72 1.00 -9.79
CA ILE A 100 14.09 0.40 -10.99
C ILE A 100 14.07 1.39 -12.16
N CYS A 101 15.20 2.08 -12.34
CA CYS A 101 15.30 3.41 -12.94
C CYS A 101 14.69 3.60 -14.33
N LYS A 102 14.58 2.53 -15.14
CA LYS A 102 14.03 2.59 -16.51
C LYS A 102 12.54 2.88 -16.58
N THR A 103 11.78 2.63 -15.51
CA THR A 103 10.31 2.74 -15.52
C THR A 103 9.78 3.99 -14.83
N VAL A 104 10.58 4.62 -13.95
CA VAL A 104 10.11 5.68 -13.03
C VAL A 104 10.93 6.96 -13.17
N HIS A 105 12.20 6.87 -13.56
CA HIS A 105 13.11 8.01 -13.59
C HIS A 105 13.61 8.23 -15.03
N GLU A 106 12.74 8.78 -15.89
CA GLU A 106 13.03 8.97 -17.32
C GLU A 106 14.26 9.84 -17.60
N LYS A 107 14.61 10.79 -16.72
CA LYS A 107 15.76 11.71 -16.88
C LYS A 107 16.45 12.14 -15.59
N GLU A 108 16.02 11.66 -14.43
CA GLU A 108 16.52 12.14 -13.13
C GLU A 108 17.26 11.04 -12.37
N ARG A 109 18.27 11.46 -11.59
CA ARG A 109 19.02 10.56 -10.71
C ARG A 109 18.10 10.02 -9.64
N CYS A 110 18.17 8.72 -9.37
CA CYS A 110 17.44 8.13 -8.26
C CYS A 110 17.96 8.71 -6.92
N PRO A 111 17.08 9.24 -6.04
CA PRO A 111 17.49 9.84 -4.77
C PRO A 111 18.17 8.84 -3.82
N PHE A 112 17.98 7.53 -4.03
CA PHE A 112 18.55 6.47 -3.20
C PHE A 112 19.75 5.75 -3.82
N SER A 113 19.97 5.86 -5.13
CA SER A 113 21.02 5.12 -5.85
C SER A 113 22.02 6.01 -6.61
N GLY A 114 21.76 7.32 -6.70
CA GLY A 114 22.65 8.33 -7.28
C GLY A 114 22.80 8.28 -8.81
N ILE A 115 22.99 7.11 -9.41
CA ILE A 115 23.06 6.90 -10.87
C ILE A 115 22.10 5.78 -11.25
N CYS A 116 21.28 6.05 -12.25
CA CYS A 116 20.39 5.08 -12.84
C CYS A 116 21.17 4.21 -13.83
N MET A 117 21.55 2.98 -13.46
CA MET A 117 22.17 2.00 -14.39
C MET A 117 21.10 1.18 -15.12
#